data_AF-A0AAV7HZT8-F1
#
_entry.id   AF-A0AAV7HZT8-F1
#
_cell.length_a   1.000
_cell.length_b   1.000
_cell.length_c   1.000
_cell.angle_alpha   90.00
_cell.angle_beta   90.00
_cell.angle_gamma   90.00
#
_symmetry.space_group_name_H-M   'P 1'
#
loop_
_entity.id
_entity.type
_entity.pdbx_description
1 polymer ?
#
loop_
_entity_poly.entity_id
_entity_poly.type
_entity_poly.pdbx_seq_one_letter_code
_entity_poly.pdbx_strand_id
1 'polypeptide(L)'
;MENSKPSSVLQENNLKEKEEESVTKDELQAVKSSWLSKTQLTSKKLEYPVLPKKGERNILITSALPYVDKVLHQGNIIGCVLSADIFARFCRSKNYNTLYMSGSDKYGTATSQGLRGEDDLSRNLR
;
A
#
# COMPACT_ATOMS: atom_id res chain seq x y z
N MET A 1 -1.73 75.16 6.73
CA MET A 1 -1.78 73.79 7.28
C MET A 1 -1.55 72.84 6.13
N GLU A 2 -0.30 72.43 6.00
CA GLU A 2 0.11 71.28 5.20
C GLU A 2 -0.59 70.02 5.73
N ASN A 3 -0.97 69.12 4.82
CA ASN A 3 -0.93 67.66 4.94
C ASN A 3 -1.22 67.13 3.53
N SER A 4 -0.17 66.83 2.77
CA SER A 4 0.49 65.51 2.69
C SER A 4 -0.24 64.57 1.72
N LYS A 5 0.20 64.64 0.44
CA LYS A 5 0.58 63.56 -0.50
C LYS A 5 0.20 62.09 -0.15
N PRO A 6 0.27 61.14 -1.11
CA PRO A 6 0.23 61.23 -2.58
C PRO A 6 -0.60 60.12 -3.26
N SER A 7 -0.70 60.24 -4.58
CA SER A 7 -0.80 59.19 -5.60
C SER A 7 -0.64 57.73 -5.13
N SER A 8 -1.70 56.93 -5.25
CA SER A 8 -1.59 55.49 -5.55
C SER A 8 -1.98 55.29 -7.02
N VAL A 9 -0.97 55.50 -7.85
CA VAL A 9 -0.93 55.12 -9.25
C VAL A 9 -1.27 53.62 -9.35
N LEU A 10 -2.27 53.34 -10.17
CA LEU A 10 -2.51 52.04 -10.78
C LEU A 10 -1.22 51.52 -11.39
N GLN A 11 -0.66 50.46 -10.82
CA GLN A 11 0.15 49.52 -11.58
C GLN A 11 0.00 48.13 -10.98
N GLU A 12 -0.50 47.26 -11.85
CA GLU A 12 -0.50 45.82 -11.81
C GLU A 12 0.77 45.26 -11.15
N ASN A 13 0.66 44.13 -10.45
CA ASN A 13 1.33 42.90 -10.86
C ASN A 13 1.16 41.77 -9.83
N ASN A 14 0.71 40.64 -10.36
CA ASN A 14 1.07 39.28 -9.93
C ASN A 14 0.71 38.84 -8.51
N LEU A 15 -0.56 38.50 -8.31
CA LEU A 15 -0.93 37.27 -7.60
C LEU A 15 -2.11 36.62 -8.33
N LYS A 16 -1.81 36.06 -9.52
CA LYS A 16 -2.45 34.80 -9.92
C LYS A 16 -1.98 33.75 -8.92
N GLU A 17 -2.53 33.77 -7.72
CA GLU A 17 -2.53 32.62 -6.82
C GLU A 17 -3.43 31.59 -7.48
N LYS A 18 -2.80 30.87 -8.41
CA LYS A 18 -3.00 29.47 -8.75
C LYS A 18 -4.28 28.89 -8.16
N GLU A 19 -5.35 28.98 -8.96
CA GLU A 19 -6.50 28.08 -9.00
C GLU A 19 -6.62 27.23 -7.71
N GLU A 20 -7.20 27.82 -6.67
CA GLU A 20 -7.90 27.00 -5.68
C GLU A 20 -8.93 26.21 -6.49
N GLU A 21 -8.63 24.94 -6.73
CA GLU A 21 -9.44 23.94 -7.43
C GLU A 21 -10.90 24.13 -7.00
N SER A 22 -11.66 24.87 -7.80
CA SER A 22 -13.02 25.25 -7.48
C SER A 22 -13.86 23.99 -7.67
N VAL A 23 -13.99 23.22 -6.59
CA VAL A 23 -14.81 22.01 -6.55
C VAL A 23 -16.18 22.36 -7.13
N THR A 24 -16.61 21.62 -8.14
CA THR A 24 -17.83 21.96 -8.87
C THR A 24 -19.02 21.78 -7.93
N LYS A 25 -20.05 22.63 -8.05
CA LYS A 25 -21.28 22.54 -7.21
C LYS A 25 -21.91 21.14 -7.26
N ASP A 26 -21.78 20.46 -8.40
CA ASP A 26 -22.26 19.10 -8.61
C ASP A 26 -21.45 18.05 -7.83
N GLU A 27 -20.12 18.22 -7.74
CA GLU A 27 -19.25 17.34 -6.95
C GLU A 27 -19.54 17.49 -5.44
N LEU A 28 -19.73 18.74 -4.98
CA LEU A 28 -20.14 19.02 -3.60
C LEU A 28 -21.48 18.36 -3.27
N GLN A 29 -22.45 18.42 -4.18
CA GLN A 29 -23.76 17.81 -3.99
C GLN A 29 -23.67 16.28 -3.97
N ALA A 30 -22.84 15.67 -4.82
CA ALA A 30 -22.59 14.23 -4.84
C ALA A 30 -21.87 13.73 -3.58
N VAL A 31 -20.88 14.47 -3.09
CA VAL A 31 -20.20 14.15 -1.81
C VAL A 31 -21.19 14.26 -0.66
N LYS A 32 -22.02 15.31 -0.64
CA LYS A 32 -23.02 15.51 0.42
C LYS A 32 -24.06 14.39 0.43
N SER A 33 -24.57 13.97 -0.73
CA SER A 33 -25.52 12.86 -0.81
C SER A 33 -24.88 11.54 -0.39
N SER A 34 -23.67 11.24 -0.86
CA SER A 34 -22.89 10.04 -0.49
C SER A 34 -22.52 9.99 0.99
N TRP A 35 -22.17 11.13 1.59
CA TRP A 35 -21.80 11.22 3.01
C TRP A 35 -23.02 11.06 3.94
N LEU A 36 -24.17 11.62 3.54
CA LEU A 36 -25.44 11.47 4.27
C LEU A 36 -26.01 10.06 4.13
N SER A 37 -25.93 9.47 2.94
CA SER A 37 -26.25 8.07 2.73
C SER A 37 -25.11 7.24 3.31
N LYS A 38 -25.16 6.89 4.61
CA LYS A 38 -24.20 5.96 5.22
C LYS A 38 -24.18 4.64 4.42
N THR A 39 -23.35 4.59 3.39
CA THR A 39 -23.17 3.42 2.53
C THR A 39 -22.31 2.49 3.35
N GLN A 40 -22.98 1.60 4.07
CA GLN A 40 -22.30 0.65 4.93
C GLN A 40 -21.48 -0.26 4.01
N LEU A 41 -20.16 -0.11 4.05
CA LEU A 41 -19.24 -1.03 3.36
C LEU A 41 -19.52 -2.42 3.94
N THR A 42 -20.22 -3.25 3.18
CA THR A 42 -20.54 -4.61 3.59
C THR A 42 -19.28 -5.45 3.43
N SER A 43 -18.50 -5.62 4.49
CA SER A 43 -17.35 -6.53 4.43
C SER A 43 -17.86 -7.96 4.22
N LYS A 44 -17.52 -8.56 3.08
CA LYS A 44 -17.86 -9.96 2.79
C LYS A 44 -17.14 -10.84 3.80
N LYS A 45 -17.88 -11.70 4.51
CA LYS A 45 -17.27 -12.72 5.38
C LYS A 45 -16.38 -13.61 4.51
N LEU A 46 -15.11 -13.74 4.88
CA LEU A 46 -14.17 -14.62 4.19
C LEU A 46 -14.44 -16.06 4.61
N GLU A 47 -14.73 -16.92 3.63
CA GLU A 47 -14.79 -18.37 3.82
C GLU A 47 -13.48 -18.98 3.33
N TYR A 48 -12.96 -19.94 4.11
CA TYR A 48 -11.69 -20.61 3.81
C TYR A 48 -11.95 -22.07 3.44
N PRO A 49 -11.26 -22.61 2.41
CA PRO A 49 -10.31 -21.93 1.52
C PRO A 49 -10.99 -20.99 0.52
N VAL A 50 -10.31 -19.90 0.17
CA VAL A 50 -10.80 -18.92 -0.82
C VAL A 50 -10.71 -19.55 -2.21
N LEU A 51 -11.84 -19.97 -2.76
CA LEU A 51 -11.93 -20.58 -4.09
C LEU A 51 -12.35 -19.55 -5.15
N PRO A 52 -11.88 -19.67 -6.41
CA PRO A 52 -12.32 -18.82 -7.50
C PRO A 52 -13.84 -18.90 -7.72
N LYS A 53 -14.50 -17.74 -7.83
CA LYS A 53 -15.94 -17.63 -8.10
C LYS A 53 -16.15 -17.17 -9.54
N LYS A 54 -16.98 -17.88 -10.30
CA LYS A 54 -17.31 -17.53 -11.69
C LYS A 54 -18.13 -16.23 -11.70
N GLY A 55 -17.70 -15.23 -12.47
CA GLY A 55 -18.38 -13.92 -12.58
C GLY A 55 -17.94 -12.86 -11.55
N GLU A 56 -17.09 -13.21 -10.58
CA GLU A 56 -16.45 -12.23 -9.69
C GLU A 56 -14.99 -11.98 -10.10
N ARG A 57 -14.42 -10.85 -9.64
CA ARG A 57 -12.99 -10.55 -9.82
C ARG A 57 -12.17 -11.40 -8.84
N ASN A 58 -11.48 -12.41 -9.37
CA ASN A 58 -10.59 -13.30 -8.64
C ASN A 58 -9.15 -12.77 -8.73
N ILE A 59 -8.50 -12.52 -7.60
CA ILE A 59 -7.15 -11.96 -7.52
C ILE A 59 -6.26 -12.91 -6.71
N LEU A 60 -5.25 -13.47 -7.36
CA LEU A 60 -4.19 -14.23 -6.70
C LEU A 60 -2.99 -13.30 -6.47
N ILE A 61 -2.56 -13.18 -5.22
CA ILE A 61 -1.42 -12.36 -4.83
C ILE A 61 -0.34 -13.29 -4.27
N THR A 62 0.86 -13.18 -4.81
CA THR A 62 2.03 -13.93 -4.37
C THR A 62 3.15 -12.97 -4.00
N SER A 63 3.82 -13.21 -2.88
CA SER A 63 5.07 -12.52 -2.55
C SER A 63 6.27 -13.43 -2.81
N ALA A 64 7.43 -12.82 -3.06
CA ALA A 64 8.69 -13.56 -3.18
C ALA A 64 8.98 -14.29 -1.86
N LEU A 65 9.38 -15.56 -1.96
CA LEU A 65 9.68 -16.41 -0.80
C LEU A 65 10.99 -15.94 -0.17
N PRO A 66 10.98 -15.39 1.05
CA PRO A 66 12.22 -15.14 1.78
C PRO A 66 13.00 -16.44 2.00
N TYR A 67 14.30 -16.39 1.69
CA TYR A 67 15.22 -17.47 1.98
C TYR A 67 15.42 -17.58 3.49
N VAL A 68 15.36 -18.80 4.04
CA VAL A 68 15.36 -19.01 5.49
C VAL A 68 16.71 -18.69 6.14
N ASP A 69 17.80 -18.86 5.40
CA ASP A 69 19.14 -18.84 6.00
C ASP A 69 19.72 -17.44 6.18
N LYS A 70 19.00 -16.39 5.75
CA LYS A 70 19.46 -15.00 5.88
C LYS A 70 18.51 -14.21 6.75
N VAL A 71 19.07 -13.40 7.65
CA VAL A 71 18.30 -12.42 8.41
C VAL A 71 17.64 -11.45 7.43
N LEU A 72 16.31 -11.37 7.51
CA LEU A 72 15.52 -10.46 6.70
C LEU A 72 15.74 -9.03 7.17
N HIS A 73 16.39 -8.22 6.34
CA HIS A 73 16.48 -6.78 6.54
C HIS A 73 15.17 -6.08 6.13
N GLN A 74 14.95 -4.86 6.62
CA GLN A 74 13.73 -4.08 6.38
C GLN A 74 13.42 -3.94 4.88
N GLY A 75 14.45 -3.76 4.05
CA GLY A 75 14.29 -3.63 2.59
C GLY A 75 13.64 -4.86 1.95
N ASN A 76 13.98 -6.06 2.42
CA ASN A 76 13.39 -7.29 1.89
C ASN A 76 11.91 -7.37 2.26
N ILE A 77 11.57 -7.05 3.52
CA ILE A 77 10.19 -7.10 4.00
C ILE A 77 9.30 -6.09 3.26
N ILE A 78 9.79 -4.86 3.10
CA ILE A 78 9.07 -3.78 2.41
C ILE A 78 8.87 -4.13 0.93
N GLY A 79 9.92 -4.64 0.28
CA GLY A 79 9.92 -4.92 -1.16
C GLY A 79 9.04 -6.10 -1.59
N CYS A 80 8.79 -7.08 -0.73
CA CYS A 80 7.99 -8.25 -1.10
C CYS A 80 6.74 -8.47 -0.23
N VAL A 81 6.91 -8.82 1.05
CA VAL A 81 5.80 -9.29 1.90
C VAL A 81 4.85 -8.16 2.27
N LEU A 82 5.38 -7.01 2.67
CA LEU A 82 4.56 -5.89 3.17
C LEU A 82 3.76 -5.25 2.04
N SER A 83 4.40 -5.00 0.89
CA SER A 83 3.72 -4.43 -0.29
C SER A 83 2.59 -5.35 -0.78
N ALA A 84 2.81 -6.67 -0.78
CA ALA A 84 1.79 -7.64 -1.13
C ALA A 84 0.63 -7.68 -0.12
N ASP A 85 0.90 -7.58 1.19
CA ASP A 85 -0.15 -7.57 2.22
C ASP A 85 -1.03 -6.32 2.13
N ILE A 86 -0.45 -5.14 1.91
CA ILE A 86 -1.20 -3.88 1.74
C ILE A 86 -2.17 -4.01 0.55
N PHE A 87 -1.68 -4.51 -0.58
CA PHE A 87 -2.53 -4.73 -1.75
C PHE A 87 -3.62 -5.77 -1.48
N ALA A 88 -3.30 -6.86 -0.77
CA ALA A 88 -4.28 -7.87 -0.41
C ALA A 88 -5.39 -7.32 0.49
N ARG A 89 -5.06 -6.48 1.48
CA ARG A 89 -6.02 -5.79 2.33
C ARG A 89 -6.91 -4.84 1.53
N PHE A 90 -6.32 -4.06 0.62
CA PHE A 90 -7.08 -3.18 -0.27
C PHE A 90 -8.10 -3.96 -1.12
N CYS A 91 -7.68 -5.07 -1.73
CA CYS A 91 -8.58 -5.89 -2.54
C CYS A 91 -9.72 -6.50 -1.72
N ARG A 92 -9.46 -6.94 -0.49
CA ARG A 92 -10.50 -7.43 0.44
C ARG A 92 -11.49 -6.34 0.82
N SER A 93 -11.03 -5.11 1.06
CA SER A 93 -11.90 -3.95 1.32
C SER A 93 -12.76 -3.54 0.13
N LYS A 94 -12.35 -3.90 -1.09
CA LYS A 94 -13.15 -3.73 -2.32
C LYS A 94 -14.03 -4.95 -2.64
N ASN A 95 -14.15 -5.90 -1.71
CA ASN A 95 -14.92 -7.13 -1.86
C ASN A 95 -14.48 -8.03 -3.02
N TYR A 96 -13.22 -7.93 -3.45
CA TYR A 96 -12.67 -8.84 -4.45
C TYR A 96 -12.34 -10.19 -3.83
N ASN A 97 -12.47 -11.23 -4.63
CA ASN A 97 -12.14 -12.59 -4.21
C ASN A 97 -10.62 -12.75 -4.24
N THR A 98 -9.97 -12.53 -3.10
CA THR A 98 -8.50 -12.40 -3.03
C THR A 98 -7.87 -13.51 -2.20
N LEU A 99 -6.96 -14.26 -2.81
CA LEU A 99 -6.09 -15.22 -2.14
C LEU A 99 -4.67 -14.66 -2.12
N TYR A 100 -4.11 -14.48 -0.91
CA TYR A 100 -2.72 -14.11 -0.73
C TYR A 100 -1.94 -15.31 -0.19
N MET A 101 -0.81 -15.63 -0.83
CA MET A 101 0.08 -16.70 -0.41
C MET A 101 1.54 -16.22 -0.40
N SER A 102 2.25 -16.64 0.64
CA SER A 102 3.69 -16.49 0.82
C SER A 102 4.23 -17.77 1.47
N GLY A 103 5.54 -17.85 1.64
CA GLY A 103 6.19 -19.00 2.26
C GLY A 103 7.67 -18.72 2.49
N SER A 104 8.42 -19.75 2.84
CA SER A 104 9.85 -19.63 3.05
C SER A 104 10.59 -20.61 2.16
N ASP A 105 11.62 -20.12 1.48
CA ASP A 105 12.45 -20.98 0.63
C ASP A 105 13.58 -21.58 1.45
N LYS A 106 13.58 -22.92 1.54
CA LYS A 106 14.54 -23.72 2.32
C LYS A 106 15.50 -24.52 1.44
N TYR A 107 15.36 -24.44 0.12
CA TYR A 107 16.10 -25.31 -0.79
C TYR A 107 17.11 -24.49 -1.59
N GLY A 108 18.38 -24.89 -1.53
CA GLY A 108 19.45 -24.26 -2.31
C GLY A 108 20.85 -24.57 -1.79
N THR A 109 21.86 -24.40 -2.66
CA THR A 109 23.28 -24.64 -2.32
C THR A 109 23.75 -23.77 -1.15
N ALA A 110 23.16 -22.58 -0.97
CA ALA A 110 23.47 -21.69 0.14
C ALA A 110 23.03 -22.26 1.50
N THR A 111 21.91 -23.00 1.57
CA THR A 111 21.48 -23.72 2.78
C THR A 111 22.46 -24.82 3.13
N SER A 112 22.87 -25.61 2.14
CA SER A 112 23.83 -26.69 2.33
C SER A 112 25.21 -26.18 2.77
N GLN A 113 25.65 -25.01 2.28
CA GLN A 113 26.91 -24.39 2.71
C GLN A 113 26.82 -23.79 4.11
N GLY A 114 25.69 -23.16 4.47
CA GLY A 114 25.46 -22.65 5.83
C GLY A 114 25.48 -23.76 6.87
N LEU A 115 24.77 -24.86 6.62
CA LEU A 115 24.77 -26.05 7.49
C LEU A 115 26.18 -26.65 7.65
N ARG A 116 26.94 -26.78 6.55
CA ARG A 116 28.34 -27.23 6.61
C ARG A 116 29.22 -26.32 7.47
N GLY A 117 29.03 -25.01 7.38
CA GLY A 117 29.77 -24.04 8.18
C GLY A 117 29.48 -24.15 9.68
N GLU A 118 28.22 -24.37 10.06
CA GLU A 118 27.85 -24.59 11.48
C GLU A 118 28.34 -25.95 12.00
N ASP A 119 28.28 -27.00 11.18
CA ASP A 119 28.84 -28.32 11.51
C ASP A 119 30.35 -28.24 11.75
N ASP A 120 31.10 -27.50 10.93
CA ASP A 120 32.55 -27.31 11.08
C ASP A 120 32.90 -26.48 12.34
N LEU A 121 32.08 -25.49 12.71
CA LEU A 121 32.21 -24.76 13.98
C LEU A 121 31.97 -25.68 15.19
N SER A 122 30.95 -26.55 15.11
CA SER A 122 30.62 -27.48 16.19
C SER A 122 31.69 -28.55 16.41
N ARG A 123 32.42 -28.93 15.36
CA ARG A 123 33.55 -29.87 15.41
C ARG A 123 34.82 -29.26 15.99
N ASN A 124 35.08 -27.97 15.74
CA ASN A 124 36.25 -27.27 16.27
C ASN A 124 36.11 -26.83 17.73
N LEU A 125 34.89 -26.88 18.29
CA LEU A 125 34.57 -26.58 19.69
C LEU A 125 34.49 -27.82 20.61
N ARG A 126 34.82 -29.02 20.09
CA ARG A 126 35.02 -30.25 20.87
C ARG A 126 36.48 -30.66 20.84
#